data_AF-A0A5R8ZNX0-F1
#
_entry.id   AF-A0A5R8ZNX0-F1
#
_cell.length_a   1.000
_cell.length_b   1.000
_cell.length_c   1.000
_cell.angle_alpha   90.00
_cell.angle_beta   90.00
_cell.angle_gamma   90.00
#
_symmetry.space_group_name_H-M   'P 1'
#
loop_
_entity.id
_entity.type
_entity.pdbx_description
1 polymer ?
#
loop_
_entity_poly.entity_id
_entity_poly.type
_entity_poly.pdbx_seq_one_letter_code
_entity_poly.pdbx_strand_id
1 'polypeptide(L)'
;MGRRTARPSAVISFNTGGGASAKALPYPARTPVLALDFGATSVLVTTSDSDQVSPADVEFARQLAREAASFARSVERRFHGLANGRGVA
;
A
#
# COMPACT_ATOMS: atom_id res chain seq x y z
N MET A 1 18.60 -31.39 -5.88
CA MET A 1 18.47 -29.93 -6.11
C MET A 1 16.98 -29.60 -6.18
N GLY A 2 16.44 -28.90 -5.17
CA GLY A 2 15.02 -28.54 -5.13
C GLY A 2 14.74 -27.33 -6.02
N ARG A 3 13.89 -27.49 -7.02
CA ARG A 3 13.45 -26.43 -7.92
C ARG A 3 12.56 -25.47 -7.12
N ARG A 4 13.10 -24.31 -6.69
CA ARG A 4 12.30 -23.22 -6.13
C ARG A 4 11.34 -22.75 -7.23
N THR A 5 10.10 -23.23 -7.19
CA THR A 5 9.00 -22.70 -7.99
C THR A 5 8.76 -21.27 -7.51
N ALA A 6 9.30 -20.29 -8.26
CA ALA A 6 8.92 -18.90 -8.07
C ALA A 6 7.39 -18.84 -8.20
N ARG A 7 6.70 -18.36 -7.15
CA ARG A 7 5.25 -18.14 -7.23
C ARG A 7 5.00 -17.18 -8.40
N PRO A 8 4.11 -17.51 -9.34
CA PRO A 8 3.79 -16.59 -10.43
C PRO A 8 3.29 -15.27 -9.83
N SER A 9 3.94 -14.16 -10.16
CA SER A 9 3.48 -12.83 -9.79
C SER A 9 2.45 -12.37 -10.82
N ALA A 10 1.21 -12.19 -10.40
CA ALA A 10 0.21 -11.48 -11.19
C ALA A 10 0.25 -10.00 -10.80
N VAL A 11 0.29 -9.12 -11.79
CA VAL A 11 0.17 -7.66 -11.59
C VAL A 11 -1.26 -7.26 -11.89
N ILE A 12 -1.93 -6.65 -10.91
CA ILE A 12 -3.25 -6.04 -11.09
C ILE A 12 -3.08 -4.53 -10.91
N SER A 13 -3.44 -3.77 -11.95
CA SER A 13 -3.33 -2.31 -11.96
C SER A 13 -4.68 -1.67 -11.76
N PHE A 14 -4.77 -0.76 -10.79
CA PHE A 14 -5.95 0.06 -10.53
C PHE A 14 -5.62 1.53 -10.76
N ASN A 15 -6.53 2.28 -11.39
CA ASN A 15 -6.38 3.72 -11.62
C ASN A 15 -7.07 4.50 -10.50
N THR A 16 -6.39 5.51 -9.94
CA THR A 16 -6.88 6.33 -8.82
C THR A 16 -7.82 7.46 -9.29
N GLY A 17 -8.82 7.15 -10.12
CA GLY A 17 -9.80 8.14 -10.60
C GLY A 17 -10.58 8.82 -9.47
N GLY A 18 -11.54 9.70 -9.79
CA GLY A 18 -12.21 10.59 -8.81
C GLY A 18 -12.90 9.94 -7.60
N GLY A 19 -13.02 8.62 -7.53
CA GLY A 19 -13.54 7.87 -6.37
C GLY A 19 -12.51 7.06 -5.60
N ALA A 20 -11.21 7.27 -5.86
CA ALA A 20 -10.17 6.51 -5.18
C ALA A 20 -9.94 7.01 -3.74
N SER A 21 -9.82 6.10 -2.79
CA SER A 21 -9.57 6.45 -1.39
C SER A 21 -8.70 5.41 -0.69
N ALA A 22 -7.97 5.85 0.34
CA ALA A 22 -7.20 4.97 1.21
C ALA A 22 -7.54 5.25 2.67
N LYS A 23 -7.89 4.22 3.43
CA LYS A 23 -8.34 4.36 4.83
C LYS A 23 -7.70 3.32 5.73
N ALA A 24 -7.00 3.79 6.77
CA ALA A 24 -6.56 2.95 7.86
C ALA A 24 -7.72 2.74 8.85
N LEU A 25 -8.07 1.49 9.11
CA LEU A 25 -9.13 1.07 10.02
C LEU A 25 -8.49 0.41 11.25
N PRO A 26 -8.19 1.18 12.31
CA PRO A 26 -7.70 0.60 13.55
C PRO A 26 -8.88 -0.09 14.27
N TYR A 27 -8.72 -1.37 14.56
CA TYR A 27 -9.67 -2.12 15.38
C TYR A 27 -9.04 -2.42 16.74
N PRO A 28 -9.70 -2.09 17.88
CA PRO A 28 -9.13 -2.33 19.20
C PRO A 28 -8.92 -3.81 19.55
N ALA A 29 -9.73 -4.70 18.96
CA ALA A 29 -9.76 -6.13 19.28
C ALA A 29 -9.54 -7.03 18.05
N ARG A 30 -9.11 -6.47 16.92
CA ARG A 30 -8.83 -7.21 15.67
C ARG A 30 -7.59 -6.65 15.00
N THR A 31 -7.04 -7.41 14.06
CA THR A 31 -5.92 -6.93 13.24
C THR A 31 -6.31 -5.67 12.46
N PRO A 32 -5.41 -4.68 12.38
CA PRO A 32 -5.67 -3.45 11.65
C PRO A 32 -5.78 -3.74 10.15
N VAL A 33 -6.70 -3.04 9.49
CA VAL A 33 -6.92 -3.18 8.04
C VAL A 33 -6.63 -1.87 7.35
N LEU A 34 -5.90 -1.92 6.22
CA LEU A 34 -5.84 -0.81 5.28
C LEU A 34 -6.76 -1.11 4.10
N ALA A 35 -7.76 -0.27 3.90
CA ALA A 35 -8.66 -0.34 2.75
C ALA A 35 -8.19 0.62 1.65
N LEU A 36 -8.11 0.13 0.42
CA LEU A 36 -7.88 0.92 -0.79
C LEU A 36 -9.08 0.74 -1.72
N ASP A 37 -9.83 1.81 -1.93
CA ASP A 37 -11.01 1.81 -2.78
C ASP A 37 -10.69 2.50 -4.11
N PHE A 38 -11.14 1.92 -5.22
CA PHE A 38 -10.95 2.43 -6.58
C PHE A 38 -12.29 2.55 -7.33
N GLY A 39 -13.34 2.97 -6.62
CA GLY A 39 -14.71 3.04 -7.13
C GLY A 39 -15.41 1.68 -7.08
N ALA A 40 -15.28 0.86 -8.13
CA ALA A 40 -15.97 -0.43 -8.22
C ALA A 40 -15.19 -1.60 -7.58
N THR A 41 -13.92 -1.38 -7.22
CA THR A 41 -13.05 -2.41 -6.65
C THR A 41 -12.41 -1.92 -5.36
N SER A 42 -12.44 -2.76 -4.33
CA SER A 42 -11.78 -2.53 -3.05
C SER A 42 -10.70 -3.58 -2.79
N VAL A 43 -9.56 -3.14 -2.29
CA VAL A 43 -8.46 -4.00 -1.84
C VAL A 43 -8.30 -3.82 -0.34
N LEU A 44 -8.32 -4.93 0.39
CA LEU A 44 -8.04 -4.95 1.83
C LEU A 44 -6.65 -5.54 2.06
N VAL A 45 -5.81 -4.79 2.75
CA VAL A 45 -4.50 -5.27 3.23
C VAL A 45 -4.65 -5.62 4.70
N THR A 46 -4.44 -6.89 5.00
CA THR A 46 -4.50 -7.47 6.35
C THR A 46 -3.19 -8.17 6.69
N THR A 47 -2.96 -8.42 7.98
CA THR A 47 -1.84 -9.26 8.43
C THR A 47 -2.05 -10.72 8.01
N SER A 48 -0.95 -11.47 7.99
CA SER A 48 -0.94 -12.87 7.56
C SER A 48 -1.78 -13.81 8.44
N ASP A 49 -1.97 -13.46 9.72
CA ASP A 49 -2.92 -14.06 10.65
C ASP A 49 -3.95 -13.00 11.06
N SER A 50 -5.23 -13.34 11.04
CA SER A 50 -6.35 -12.44 11.33
C SER A 50 -6.42 -12.01 12.79
N ASP A 51 -5.84 -12.79 13.71
CA ASP A 51 -5.92 -12.56 15.16
C ASP A 51 -4.56 -12.23 15.79
N GLN A 52 -3.45 -12.36 15.06
CA GLN A 52 -2.11 -12.08 15.57
C GLN A 52 -1.28 -11.24 14.61
N VAL A 53 -0.63 -10.20 15.14
CA VAL A 53 0.33 -9.37 14.41
C VAL A 53 1.73 -9.89 14.70
N SER A 54 2.44 -10.36 13.67
CA SER A 54 3.83 -10.81 13.80
C SER A 54 4.84 -9.66 13.64
N PRO A 55 6.12 -9.84 14.04
CA PRO A 55 7.17 -8.87 13.76
C PRO A 55 7.34 -8.58 12.26
N ALA A 56 7.14 -9.59 11.41
CA ALA A 56 7.22 -9.43 9.95
C ALA A 56 6.08 -8.55 9.41
N ASP A 57 4.87 -8.68 9.97
CA ASP A 57 3.75 -7.79 9.61
C ASP A 57 4.06 -6.33 10.01
N VAL A 58 4.70 -6.10 11.16
CA VAL A 58 5.13 -4.76 11.59
C VAL A 58 6.21 -4.18 10.66
N GLU A 59 7.19 -5.00 10.28
CA GLU A 59 8.23 -4.59 9.34
C GLU A 59 7.64 -4.21 7.98
N PHE A 60 6.74 -5.06 7.45
CA PHE A 60 6.00 -4.80 6.23
C PHE A 60 5.17 -3.52 6.31
N ALA A 61 4.40 -3.31 7.38
CA ALA A 61 3.59 -2.12 7.56
C ALA A 61 4.43 -0.83 7.58
N ARG A 62 5.61 -0.87 8.21
CA ARG A 62 6.57 0.24 8.20
C ARG A 62 7.14 0.50 6.81
N GLN A 63 7.46 -0.55 6.05
CA GLN A 63 7.92 -0.42 4.68
C GLN A 63 6.82 0.17 3.78
N LEU A 64 5.60 -0.35 3.87
CA LEU A 64 4.44 0.16 3.16
C LEU A 64 4.23 1.65 3.40
N ALA A 65 4.27 2.09 4.67
CA ALA A 65 4.12 3.50 5.02
C ALA A 65 5.22 4.38 4.39
N ARG A 66 6.48 3.93 4.42
CA ARG A 66 7.60 4.66 3.80
C ARG A 66 7.45 4.79 2.29
N GLU A 67 7.13 3.70 1.61
CA GLU A 67 6.99 3.69 0.15
C GLU A 67 5.74 4.46 -0.31
N ALA A 68 4.62 4.33 0.41
CA ALA A 68 3.41 5.11 0.13
C ALA A 68 3.66 6.63 0.29
N ALA A 69 4.39 7.05 1.33
CA ALA A 69 4.78 8.45 1.49
C ALA A 69 5.75 8.94 0.38
N SER A 70 6.64 8.07 -0.11
CA SER A 70 7.49 8.36 -1.26
C SER A 70 6.69 8.52 -2.56
N PHE A 71 5.71 7.64 -2.76
CA PHE A 71 4.79 7.68 -3.88
C PHE A 71 3.95 8.96 -3.87
N ALA A 72 3.31 9.30 -2.73
CA ALA A 72 2.52 10.52 -2.58
C ALA A 72 3.31 11.78 -2.95
N ARG A 73 4.52 11.94 -2.41
CA ARG A 73 5.43 13.04 -2.78
C ARG A 73 5.76 13.08 -4.27
N SER A 74 5.87 11.91 -4.91
CA SER A 74 6.14 11.83 -6.35
C SER A 74 4.93 12.24 -7.18
N VAL A 75 3.72 11.85 -6.77
CA VAL A 75 2.46 12.31 -7.37
C VAL A 75 2.30 13.82 -7.23
N GLU A 76 2.50 14.37 -6.03
CA GLU A 76 2.43 15.81 -5.76
C GLU A 76 3.42 16.60 -6.62
N ARG A 77 4.69 16.16 -6.65
CA ARG A 77 5.70 16.79 -7.52
C ARG A 77 5.27 16.80 -8.99
N ARG A 78 4.75 15.67 -9.48
CA ARG A 78 4.29 15.55 -10.86
C ARG A 78 3.09 16.45 -11.12
N PHE A 79 2.15 16.54 -10.18
CA PHE A 79 1.00 17.44 -10.23
C PHE A 79 1.44 18.91 -10.32
N HIS A 80 2.48 19.30 -9.58
CA HIS A 80 3.07 20.65 -9.64
C HIS A 80 4.02 20.87 -10.83
N GLY A 81 4.16 19.91 -11.76
CA GLY A 81 5.02 20.05 -12.94
C GLY A 81 6.52 20.03 -12.63
N LEU A 82 6.93 19.61 -11.43
CA LEU A 82 8.32 19.56 -11.01
C LEU A 82 8.97 18.28 -11.55
N ALA A 83 9.79 18.42 -12.59
CA ALA A 83 10.63 17.33 -13.07
C ALA A 83 11.80 17.12 -12.10
N ASN A 84 11.93 15.90 -11.57
CA ASN A 84 13.13 15.33 -10.95
C ASN A 84 14.01 16.30 -10.13
N GLY A 85 13.69 16.49 -8.85
CA GLY A 85 14.73 16.71 -7.82
C GLY A 85 14.80 18.06 -7.10
N ARG A 86 13.96 19.06 -7.38
CA ARG A 86 13.90 20.28 -6.55
C ARG A 86 12.47 20.80 -6.39
N GLY A 87 12.08 21.05 -5.14
CA GLY A 87 11.00 21.99 -4.81
C GLY A 87 9.72 21.40 -4.23
N VAL A 88 9.77 20.65 -3.14
CA VAL A 88 8.68 20.69 -2.14
C VAL A 88 9.27 20.29 -0.80
N ALA A 89 9.09 21.18 0.19
CA ALA A 89 9.49 21.02 1.58
C ALA A 89 8.33 20.41 2.38
#